data_AF-A0A1Q4BKN5-F1
#
_entry.id   AF-A0A1Q4BKN5-F1
#
_cell.length_a   1.000
_cell.length_b   1.000
_cell.length_c   1.000
_cell.angle_alpha   90.00
_cell.angle_beta   90.00
_cell.angle_gamma   90.00
#
_symmetry.space_group_name_H-M   'P 1'
#
loop_
_entity.id
_entity.type
_entity.pdbx_description
1 polymer ?
#
loop_
_entity_poly.entity_id
_entity_poly.type
_entity_poly.pdbx_seq_one_letter_code
_entity_poly.pdbx_strand_id
1 'polypeptide(L)'
;MTNKTLTRADLLHAVYVTGPGLSRVEAKQIVEVAIEEICGALEGGETVKLRSFGTFHVRAKRPRVGRNPKTGQEYPITARRVLTFKPSPRLIAAVNGEEFTGRDDDEGDPIPHTPTSSARPADL
;
A
#
# COMPACT_ATOMS: atom_id res chain seq x y z
N MET A 1 17.85 -15.69 14.22
CA MET A 1 17.02 -14.62 13.61
C MET A 1 17.44 -13.31 14.25
N THR A 2 18.00 -12.39 13.47
CA THR A 2 18.39 -11.07 13.98
C THR A 2 17.12 -10.26 14.25
N ASN A 3 16.84 -9.96 15.52
CA ASN A 3 15.73 -9.09 15.93
C ASN A 3 16.04 -7.63 15.57
N LYS A 4 16.22 -7.33 14.28
CA LYS A 4 16.45 -5.97 13.81
C LYS A 4 15.10 -5.34 13.46
N THR A 5 14.67 -4.37 14.25
CA THR A 5 13.51 -3.54 13.95
C THR A 5 13.86 -2.61 12.79
N LEU A 6 13.10 -2.67 11.71
CA LEU A 6 13.24 -1.72 10.59
C LEU A 6 12.83 -0.33 11.06
N THR A 7 13.72 0.64 10.93
CA THR A 7 13.45 2.03 11.31
C THR A 7 13.33 2.94 10.09
N ARG A 8 12.86 4.16 10.33
CA ARG A 8 12.82 5.21 9.30
C ARG A 8 14.21 5.51 8.70
N ALA A 9 15.27 5.35 9.49
CA ALA A 9 16.63 5.54 9.02
C ALA A 9 17.05 4.43 8.03
N ASP A 10 16.59 3.19 8.24
CA ASP A 10 16.84 2.09 7.29
C ASP A 10 16.08 2.31 5.97
N LEU A 11 14.84 2.83 6.02
CA LEU A 11 14.08 3.20 4.81
C LEU A 11 14.77 4.29 4.01
N LEU A 12 15.23 5.36 4.68
CA LEU A 12 16.01 6.43 4.04
C LEU A 12 17.26 5.86 3.39
N HIS A 13 18.01 5.01 4.10
CA HIS A 13 19.21 4.39 3.57
C HIS A 13 18.91 3.54 2.32
N ALA A 14 17.81 2.78 2.32
CA ALA A 14 17.40 2.00 1.16
C ALA A 14 17.09 2.89 -0.07
N VAL A 15 16.38 4.01 0.13
CA VAL A 15 16.10 4.98 -0.94
C VAL A 15 17.38 5.64 -1.45
N TYR A 16 18.27 6.04 -0.54
CA TYR A 16 19.54 6.66 -0.87
C TYR A 16 20.46 5.74 -1.69
N VAL A 17 20.54 4.45 -1.34
CA VAL A 17 21.36 3.47 -2.08
C VAL A 17 20.77 3.15 -3.46
N THR A 18 19.44 3.20 -3.61
CA THR A 18 18.77 2.84 -4.86
C THR A 18 18.70 3.99 -5.86
N GLY A 19 18.70 5.24 -5.39
CA GLY A 19 18.60 6.42 -6.24
C GLY A 19 19.96 7.08 -6.51
N PRO A 20 20.56 6.90 -7.70
CA PRO A 20 21.79 7.60 -8.05
C PRO A 20 21.53 9.12 -8.13
N GLY A 21 22.31 9.89 -7.37
CA GLY A 21 22.25 11.36 -7.38
C GLY A 21 21.31 12.00 -6.35
N LEU A 22 20.61 11.22 -5.53
CA LEU A 22 19.82 11.78 -4.42
C LEU A 22 20.73 12.17 -3.25
N SER A 23 20.54 13.38 -2.72
CA SER A 23 21.15 13.74 -1.43
C SER A 23 20.43 13.02 -0.28
N ARG A 24 21.13 12.89 0.86
CA ARG A 24 20.55 12.32 2.08
C ARG A 24 19.32 13.10 2.56
N VAL A 25 19.28 14.42 2.30
CA VAL A 25 18.17 15.30 2.67
C VAL A 25 16.96 15.03 1.79
N GLU A 26 17.16 14.92 0.48
CA GLU A 26 16.09 14.58 -0.47
C GLU A 26 15.52 13.19 -0.20
N ALA A 27 16.38 12.19 0.05
CA ALA A 27 15.93 10.85 0.40
C ALA A 27 15.08 10.84 1.68
N LYS A 28 15.44 11.65 2.69
CA LYS A 28 14.62 11.83 3.89
C LYS A 28 13.25 12.41 3.54
N GLN A 29 13.24 13.49 2.76
CA GLN A 29 12.04 14.20 2.41
C GLN A 29 11.07 13.36 1.58
N ILE A 30 11.58 12.56 0.64
CA ILE A 30 10.77 11.61 -0.14
C ILE A 30 10.07 10.60 0.78
N VAL A 31 10.80 10.00 1.72
CA VAL A 31 10.22 9.04 2.67
C VAL A 31 9.19 9.72 3.59
N GLU A 32 9.45 10.96 4.00
CA GLU A 32 8.54 11.75 4.84
C GLU A 32 7.22 12.05 4.12
N VAL A 33 7.29 12.61 2.91
CA VAL A 33 6.12 12.91 2.10
C VAL A 33 5.33 11.64 1.77
N ALA A 34 5.99 10.53 1.44
CA ALA A 34 5.30 9.29 1.14
C ALA A 34 4.52 8.74 2.35
N ILE A 35 5.08 8.81 3.55
CA ILE A 35 4.39 8.38 4.77
C ILE A 35 3.24 9.34 5.11
N GLU A 36 3.46 10.65 4.99
CA GLU A 36 2.44 11.67 5.24
C GLU A 36 1.24 11.51 4.30
N GLU A 37 1.47 11.27 3.01
CA GLU A 37 0.42 11.03 2.03
C GLU A 37 -0.43 9.80 2.40
N ILE A 38 0.21 8.71 2.80
CA ILE A 38 -0.47 7.50 3.25
C ILE A 38 -1.29 7.80 4.52
N CYS A 39 -0.71 8.51 5.49
CA CYS A 39 -1.42 8.90 6.71
C CYS A 39 -2.63 9.77 6.38
N GLY A 40 -2.49 10.80 5.54
CA GLY A 40 -3.56 11.72 5.16
C GLY A 40 -4.73 10.99 4.49
N ALA A 41 -4.44 10.10 3.53
CA ALA A 41 -5.47 9.26 2.90
C ALA A 41 -6.23 8.40 3.92
N LEU A 42 -5.52 7.80 4.88
CA LEU A 42 -6.13 6.96 5.91
C LEU A 42 -6.93 7.77 6.95
N GLU A 43 -6.51 9.00 7.26
CA GLU A 43 -7.27 9.92 8.09
C GLU A 43 -8.57 10.37 7.40
N GLY A 44 -8.53 10.58 6.08
CA GLY A 44 -9.72 10.78 5.24
C GLY A 44 -10.69 9.59 5.27
N GLY A 45 -10.16 8.38 5.50
CA GLY A 45 -10.92 7.13 5.43
C GLY A 45 -10.84 6.44 4.08
N GLU A 46 -9.91 6.88 3.25
CA GLU A 46 -9.67 6.30 1.95
C GLU A 46 -8.97 4.95 2.09
N THR A 47 -9.01 4.17 1.02
CA THR A 47 -8.34 2.87 0.96
C THR A 47 -7.04 3.04 0.20
N VAL A 48 -5.92 2.77 0.87
CA VAL A 48 -4.59 2.85 0.25
C VAL A 48 -4.18 1.48 -0.25
N LYS A 49 -4.01 1.34 -1.56
CA LYS A 49 -3.53 0.12 -2.23
C LYS A 49 -2.08 0.31 -2.64
N LEU A 50 -1.18 -0.52 -2.10
CA LEU A 50 0.22 -0.57 -2.48
C LEU A 50 0.50 -1.90 -3.18
N ARG A 51 0.79 -1.85 -4.48
CA ARG A 51 1.11 -3.05 -5.28
C ARG A 51 2.25 -3.82 -4.64
N SER A 52 2.21 -5.15 -4.70
CA SER A 52 3.20 -6.06 -4.11
C SER A 52 3.36 -6.00 -2.58
N PHE A 53 2.71 -5.05 -1.89
CA PHE A 53 2.77 -4.93 -0.45
C PHE A 53 1.43 -5.33 0.18
N GLY A 54 0.35 -4.64 -0.16
CA GLY A 54 -0.98 -4.94 0.35
C GLY A 54 -1.95 -3.76 0.26
N THR A 55 -3.04 -3.85 1.01
CA THR A 55 -4.08 -2.82 1.04
C THR A 55 -4.45 -2.46 2.46
N PHE A 56 -4.43 -1.16 2.75
CA PHE A 56 -4.90 -0.58 3.99
C PHE A 56 -6.35 -0.14 3.83
N HIS A 57 -7.22 -0.63 4.70
CA HIS A 57 -8.63 -0.28 4.72
C HIS A 57 -8.97 0.38 6.05
N VAL A 58 -9.76 1.46 5.99
CA VAL A 58 -10.33 2.09 7.16
C VAL A 58 -11.76 1.61 7.32
N ARG A 59 -12.06 0.91 8.42
CA ARG A 59 -13.39 0.37 8.70
C ARG A 59 -14.01 1.10 9.89
N ALA A 60 -15.21 1.64 9.70
CA ALA A 60 -16.01 2.14 10.81
C ALA A 60 -16.61 0.95 11.59
N LYS A 61 -16.31 0.88 12.89
CA LYS A 61 -16.94 -0.07 13.81
C LYS A 61 -18.10 0.62 14.50
N ARG A 62 -19.29 0.02 14.41
CA ARG A 62 -20.50 0.47 15.10
C ARG A 62 -20.34 0.33 16.62
N PRO A 63 -21.00 1.20 17.40
CA PRO A 63 -21.00 1.08 18.85
C PRO A 63 -21.68 -0.23 19.25
N ARG A 64 -21.18 -0.86 20.30
CA ARG A 64 -21.75 -2.09 20.86
C ARG A 64 -21.47 -2.16 22.35
N VAL A 65 -22.30 -2.89 23.07
CA VAL A 65 -22.04 -3.16 24.48
C VAL A 65 -21.04 -4.31 24.57
N GLY A 66 -19.86 -4.02 25.13
CA GLY A 66 -18.86 -5.03 25.48
C GLY A 66 -19.07 -5.50 26.91
N ARG A 67 -18.48 -6.65 27.25
CA ARG A 67 -18.48 -7.16 28.63
C ARG A 67 -17.04 -7.30 29.07
N ASN A 68 -16.69 -6.75 30.24
CA ASN A 68 -15.34 -6.92 30.77
C ASN A 68 -15.12 -8.40 31.10
N PRO A 69 -14.15 -9.09 30.47
CA PRO A 69 -13.95 -10.52 30.66
C PRO A 69 -13.61 -10.90 32.10
N LYS A 70 -13.13 -9.95 32.92
CA LYS A 70 -12.82 -10.20 34.34
C LYS A 70 -13.98 -9.91 35.30
N THR A 71 -14.83 -8.92 35.04
CA THR A 71 -15.84 -8.44 36.01
C THR A 71 -17.28 -8.64 35.56
N GLY A 72 -17.52 -9.03 34.30
CA GLY A 72 -18.88 -9.23 33.79
C GLY A 72 -19.71 -7.96 33.62
N GLN A 73 -19.17 -6.79 33.99
CA GLN A 73 -19.84 -5.51 33.82
C GLN A 73 -19.89 -5.11 32.35
N GLU A 74 -21.02 -4.51 31.97
CA GLU A 74 -21.26 -3.97 30.65
C GLU A 74 -20.48 -2.67 30.48
N TYR A 75 -19.75 -2.55 29.37
CA TYR A 75 -19.03 -1.33 29.02
C TYR A 75 -19.41 -0.92 27.60
N PRO A 76 -19.94 0.30 27.39
CA PRO A 76 -20.26 0.78 26.05
C PRO A 76 -18.97 0.99 25.26
N ILE A 77 -18.83 0.25 24.16
CA ILE A 77 -17.74 0.46 23.19
C ILE A 77 -18.26 1.48 22.18
N THR A 78 -17.66 2.66 22.18
CA THR A 78 -18.01 3.75 21.27
C THR A 78 -17.67 3.40 19.81
N ALA A 79 -18.32 4.10 18.88
CA ALA A 79 -18.00 3.99 17.47
C ALA A 79 -16.56 4.44 17.24
N ARG A 80 -15.78 3.66 16.50
CA ARG A 80 -14.38 3.99 16.20
C ARG A 80 -14.00 3.55 14.79
N ARG A 81 -13.05 4.26 14.20
CA ARG A 81 -12.41 3.85 12.94
C ARG A 81 -11.27 2.91 13.28
N VAL A 82 -11.21 1.77 12.61
CA VAL A 82 -10.11 0.81 12.75
C VAL A 82 -9.40 0.67 11.42
N LEU A 83 -8.08 0.70 11.45
CA LEU A 83 -7.24 0.37 10.30
C LEU A 83 -7.13 -1.16 10.20
N THR A 84 -7.26 -1.71 9.00
CA THR A 84 -6.98 -3.12 8.72
C THR A 84 -6.04 -3.22 7.55
N PHE A 85 -4.90 -3.88 7.74
CA PHE A 85 -3.96 -4.19 6.67
C PHE A 85 -4.26 -5.58 6.13
N LYS A 86 -4.44 -5.67 4.81
CA LYS A 86 -4.52 -6.93 4.07
C LYS A 86 -3.23 -7.10 3.28
N PRO A 87 -2.33 -8.03 3.66
CA PRO A 87 -1.11 -8.28 2.90
C PRO A 87 -1.44 -8.82 1.52
N SER A 88 -0.62 -8.46 0.53
CA SER A 88 -0.76 -9.01 -0.81
C SER A 88 -0.38 -10.50 -0.85
N PRO A 89 -0.95 -11.28 -1.79
CA PRO A 89 -0.53 -12.67 -1.99
C PRO A 89 0.98 -12.83 -2.23
N ARG A 90 1.59 -11.90 -2.95
CA ARG A 90 3.05 -11.84 -3.15
C ARG A 90 3.82 -11.70 -1.84
N LEU A 91 3.36 -10.83 -0.94
CA LEU A 91 3.99 -10.65 0.37
C LEU A 91 3.83 -11.90 1.26
N ILE A 92 2.64 -12.52 1.25
CA ILE A 92 2.38 -13.76 2.01
C ILE A 92 3.31 -14.88 1.52
N ALA A 93 3.38 -15.10 0.21
CA ALA A 93 4.25 -16.08 -0.41
C ALA A 93 5.73 -15.81 -0.06
N ALA A 94 6.20 -14.56 -0.19
CA ALA A 94 7.56 -14.18 0.18
C ALA A 94 7.89 -14.44 1.66
N VAL A 95 6.93 -14.23 2.58
CA VAL A 95 7.11 -14.53 4.02
C VAL A 95 7.14 -16.04 4.28
N ASN A 96 6.38 -16.82 3.51
CA ASN A 96 6.36 -18.29 3.62
C ASN A 96 7.50 -18.97 2.84
N GLY A 97 8.29 -18.23 2.07
CA GLY A 97 9.34 -18.77 1.20
C GLY A 97 8.83 -19.46 -0.06
N GLU A 98 7.61 -19.13 -0.48
CA GLU A 98 6.96 -19.66 -1.69
C GLU A 98 7.17 -18.71 -2.88
N GLU A 99 7.35 -19.27 -4.08
CA GLU A 99 7.37 -18.46 -5.30
C GLU A 99 5.96 -18.03 -5.69
N PHE A 100 5.74 -16.72 -5.75
CA PHE A 100 4.48 -16.16 -6.21
C PHE A 100 4.42 -16.19 -7.74
N THR A 101 3.65 -17.13 -8.30
CA THR A 101 3.42 -17.28 -9.76
C THR A 101 2.17 -16.54 -10.25
N GLY A 102 1.52 -15.77 -9.39
CA GLY A 102 0.31 -15.03 -9.75
C GLY A 102 0.62 -13.91 -10.74
N ARG A 103 -0.09 -13.92 -11.87
CA ARG A 103 -0.13 -12.81 -12.83
C ARG A 103 -0.63 -11.57 -12.07
N ASP A 104 0.09 -10.46 -12.13
CA ASP A 104 -0.47 -9.19 -11.67
C ASP A 104 -1.71 -8.92 -12.55
N ASP A 105 -2.91 -9.09 -12.02
CA ASP A 105 -4.20 -8.86 -12.72
C ASP A 105 -4.46 -7.37 -13.06
N ASP A 106 -3.41 -6.56 -13.16
CA ASP A 106 -3.45 -5.11 -13.41
C ASP A 106 -2.60 -4.74 -14.63
N GLU A 107 -2.44 -5.66 -15.59
CA GLU A 107 -2.19 -5.26 -16.97
C GLU A 107 -3.50 -4.68 -17.49
N GLY A 108 -3.62 -3.36 -17.39
CA GLY A 108 -4.69 -2.61 -18.04
C GLY A 108 -4.88 -3.13 -19.46
N ASP A 109 -6.16 -3.31 -19.83
CA ASP A 109 -6.61 -3.72 -21.15
C ASP A 109 -5.63 -3.20 -22.22
N PRO A 110 -5.06 -4.06 -23.09
CA PRO A 110 -4.11 -3.60 -24.08
C PRO A 110 -4.83 -2.55 -24.94
N ILE A 111 -4.41 -1.30 -24.82
CA ILE A 111 -4.91 -0.23 -25.69
C ILE A 111 -4.71 -0.74 -27.11
N PRO A 112 -5.77 -0.99 -27.90
CA PRO A 112 -5.59 -1.44 -29.26
C PRO A 112 -4.86 -0.30 -29.96
N HIS A 113 -3.60 -0.54 -30.30
CA HIS A 113 -2.87 0.33 -31.19
C HIS A 113 -3.59 0.18 -32.53
N THR A 114 -4.50 1.10 -32.82
CA THR A 114 -5.02 1.28 -34.17
C THR A 114 -3.81 1.57 -35.05
N PRO A 115 -3.49 0.72 -36.05
CA PRO A 115 -2.55 1.14 -37.06
C PRO A 115 -3.16 2.36 -37.74
N THR A 116 -2.46 3.49 -37.64
CA THR A 116 -2.77 4.68 -38.42
C THR A 116 -2.75 4.27 -39.89
N SER A 117 -3.92 4.09 -40.46
CA SER A 117 -4.12 3.93 -41.90
C SER A 117 -3.71 5.25 -42.53
N SER A 118 -2.49 5.26 -43.07
CA SER A 118 -2.00 6.30 -43.96
C SER A 118 -2.81 6.22 -45.25
N ALA A 119 -3.82 7.08 -45.35
CA ALA A 119 -4.42 7.44 -46.62
C ALA A 119 -3.38 8.13 -47.50
N ARG A 120 -3.01 7.51 -48.62
CA ARG A 120 -2.52 8.22 -49.81
C ARG A 120 -3.64 8.24 -50.85
N PRO A 121 -4.12 9.42 -51.27
CA PRO A 121 -5.04 9.52 -52.39
C PRO A 121 -4.30 9.47 -53.73
N ALA A 122 -5.10 9.23 -54.77
CA ALA A 122 -4.76 9.02 -56.18
C ALA A 122 -3.80 10.04 -56.80
N ASP A 123 -2.96 9.57 -57.72
CA ASP A 123 -2.46 10.36 -58.84
C ASP A 123 -2.20 9.44 -60.06
N LEU A 124 -2.86 9.82 -61.17
CA LEU A 124 -2.78 9.41 -62.58
C LEU A 124 -2.89 7.92 -63.01
#